data_AF-A0A9J7KB04-F1
#
_entry.id   AF-A0A9J7KB04-F1
#
_cell.length_a   1.000
_cell.length_b   1.000
_cell.length_c   1.000
_cell.angle_alpha   90.00
_cell.angle_beta   90.00
_cell.angle_gamma   90.00
#
_symmetry.space_group_name_H-M   'P 1'
#
loop_
_entity.id
_entity.type
_entity.pdbx_description
1 polymer ?
#
loop_
_entity_poly.entity_id
_entity_poly.type
_entity_poly.pdbx_seq_one_letter_code
_entity_poly.pdbx_strand_id
1 'polypeptide(L)'
;MCKPHDDLRKDCRLMEFNAIVNKCLRKDPESRRRQLYIRTYSVVPLNEECGLIEWVNNTHPLRQVLIKIYKEKGMYTRASEFKPFLSKDLQKEERLHMFQNTILPKHPPVFREWFLKVFPDPTSWYQARLNYCRTTAVMSMVGYILGLGDRHGENILFDSTNGDCVHVDFNCLFNKGETFDCPELVPFRLNTTWSTQWVP
;
A
#
# COMPACT_ATOMS: atom_id res chain seq x y z
N MET A 1 -6.15 10.30 16.49
CA MET A 1 -7.29 9.37 16.47
C MET A 1 -7.16 8.39 17.63
N CYS A 2 -8.20 8.20 18.44
CA CYS A 2 -8.23 7.11 19.42
C CYS A 2 -8.71 5.85 18.71
N LYS A 3 -7.92 4.76 18.74
CA LYS A 3 -8.32 3.47 18.17
C LYS A 3 -8.75 2.56 19.33
N PRO A 4 -10.06 2.29 19.50
CA PRO A 4 -10.54 1.41 20.55
C PRO A 4 -10.38 -0.07 20.14
N HIS A 5 -10.22 -0.92 21.14
CA HIS A 5 -10.12 -2.38 21.04
C HIS A 5 -8.98 -2.89 20.14
N ASP A 6 -7.83 -2.20 20.16
CA ASP A 6 -6.65 -2.62 19.40
C ASP A 6 -5.34 -2.37 20.16
N ASP A 7 -4.42 -3.34 20.08
CA ASP A 7 -3.11 -3.28 20.74
C ASP A 7 -2.07 -2.64 19.81
N LEU A 8 -1.81 -1.35 20.04
CA LEU A 8 -0.91 -0.56 19.19
C LEU A 8 0.57 -0.72 19.50
N ARG A 9 0.97 -1.62 20.41
CA ARG A 9 2.39 -1.81 20.75
C ARG A 9 3.20 -2.25 19.54
N LYS A 10 2.63 -3.06 18.64
CA LYS A 10 3.29 -3.49 17.40
C LYS A 10 3.54 -2.32 16.46
N ASP A 11 2.51 -1.51 16.19
CA ASP A 11 2.61 -0.31 15.36
C ASP A 11 3.63 0.68 15.94
N CYS A 12 3.61 0.90 17.26
CA CYS A 12 4.58 1.76 17.95
C CYS A 12 6.02 1.29 17.72
N ARG A 13 6.32 0.01 17.98
CA ARG A 13 7.66 -0.55 17.76
C ARG A 13 8.08 -0.50 16.30
N LEU A 14 7.15 -0.67 15.38
CA LEU A 14 7.46 -0.55 13.96
C LEU A 14 7.76 0.91 13.56
N MET A 15 7.07 1.90 14.12
CA MET A 15 7.40 3.31 13.89
C MET A 15 8.78 3.68 14.43
N GLU A 16 9.17 3.15 15.61
CA GLU A 16 10.52 3.28 16.14
C GLU A 16 11.56 2.63 15.21
N PHE A 17 11.29 1.42 14.72
CA PHE A 17 12.14 0.73 13.76
C PHE A 17 12.30 1.54 12.46
N ASN A 18 11.20 2.03 11.89
CA ASN A 18 11.21 2.87 10.70
C ASN A 18 11.98 4.18 10.92
N ALA A 19 11.91 4.77 12.12
CA ALA A 19 12.71 5.94 12.47
C ALA A 19 14.22 5.62 12.47
N ILE A 20 14.63 4.43 12.93
CA ILE A 20 16.00 3.95 12.84
C ILE A 20 16.41 3.73 11.38
N VAL A 21 15.57 3.10 10.56
CA VAL A 21 15.82 2.95 9.12
C VAL A 21 16.01 4.32 8.45
N ASN A 22 15.14 5.28 8.73
CA ASN A 22 15.27 6.66 8.26
C ASN A 22 16.56 7.34 8.74
N LYS A 23 17.05 7.03 9.94
CA LYS A 23 18.35 7.52 10.42
C LYS A 23 19.50 6.92 9.61
N CYS A 24 19.43 5.63 9.26
CA CYS A 24 20.42 4.97 8.41
C CYS A 24 20.39 5.51 6.98
N LEU A 25 19.22 5.64 6.36
CA LEU A 25 19.04 6.20 5.02
C LEU A 25 19.55 7.66 4.93
N ARG A 26 19.37 8.45 5.98
CA ARG A 26 19.93 9.81 6.04
C ARG A 26 21.44 9.85 6.20
N LYS A 27 22.06 8.84 6.81
CA LYS A 27 23.52 8.77 6.95
C LYS A 27 24.19 8.39 5.63
N ASP A 28 23.60 7.48 4.87
CA ASP A 28 24.13 7.04 3.58
C ASP A 28 24.05 8.16 2.52
N PRO A 29 25.17 8.56 1.88
CA PRO A 29 25.18 9.63 0.87
C PRO A 29 24.27 9.36 -0.33
N GLU A 30 24.25 8.11 -0.82
CA GLU A 30 23.51 7.74 -2.01
C GLU A 30 21.99 7.69 -1.79
N SER A 31 21.56 7.25 -0.61
CA SER A 31 20.17 7.29 -0.17
C SER A 31 19.69 8.72 0.03
N ARG A 32 20.53 9.58 0.63
CA ARG A 32 20.24 11.01 0.81
C ARG A 32 20.14 11.76 -0.52
N ARG A 33 21.06 11.49 -1.46
CA ARG A 33 21.04 12.05 -2.82
C ARG A 33 19.73 11.73 -3.54
N ARG A 34 19.18 10.53 -3.30
CA ARG A 34 17.90 10.08 -3.82
C ARG A 34 16.70 10.42 -2.94
N GLN A 35 16.92 11.11 -1.81
CA GLN A 35 15.89 11.43 -0.82
C GLN A 35 15.04 10.21 -0.42
N LEU A 36 15.69 9.09 -0.11
CA LEU A 36 15.00 7.88 0.34
C LEU A 36 14.60 8.01 1.81
N TYR A 37 13.33 7.76 2.10
CA TYR A 37 12.79 7.68 3.46
C TYR A 37 11.52 6.82 3.48
N ILE A 38 11.11 6.46 4.69
CA ILE A 38 9.81 5.88 5.03
C ILE A 38 9.00 6.98 5.69
N ARG A 39 7.77 7.19 5.23
CA ARG A 39 6.85 8.09 5.93
C ARG A 39 6.39 7.44 7.24
N THR A 40 6.73 8.07 8.36
CA THR A 40 6.35 7.63 9.71
C THR A 40 5.24 8.51 10.27
N TYR A 41 4.47 7.97 11.21
CA TYR A 41 3.46 8.69 11.98
C TYR A 41 3.56 8.27 13.46
N SER A 42 3.06 9.10 14.35
CA SER A 42 3.17 8.88 15.79
C SER A 42 2.13 7.88 16.27
N VAL A 43 2.56 6.91 17.09
CA VAL A 43 1.68 5.94 17.73
C VAL A 43 2.03 5.90 19.21
N VAL A 44 1.02 6.11 20.07
CA VAL A 44 1.16 6.11 21.52
C VAL A 44 0.20 5.07 22.09
N PRO A 45 0.68 3.85 22.42
CA PRO A 45 -0.14 2.86 23.11
C PRO A 45 -0.45 3.37 24.53
N LEU A 46 -1.72 3.29 24.94
CA LEU A 46 -2.13 3.68 26.29
C LEU A 46 -2.28 2.45 27.19
N ASN A 47 -2.90 1.39 26.68
CA ASN A 47 -3.00 0.08 27.31
C ASN A 47 -3.09 -1.01 26.21
N GLU A 48 -3.43 -2.25 26.59
CA GLU A 48 -3.52 -3.37 25.63
C GLU A 48 -4.80 -3.35 24.77
N GLU A 49 -5.73 -2.45 25.05
CA GLU A 49 -7.02 -2.34 24.35
C GLU A 49 -7.20 -1.01 23.64
N CYS A 50 -6.33 -0.03 23.85
CA CYS A 50 -6.44 1.26 23.18
C CYS A 50 -5.12 2.02 23.10
N GLY A 51 -5.09 2.94 22.14
CA GLY A 51 -4.07 3.97 22.08
C GLY A 51 -4.39 5.06 21.09
N LEU A 52 -3.43 5.97 20.93
CA LEU A 52 -3.53 7.11 20.04
C LEU A 52 -2.69 6.87 18.79
N ILE A 53 -3.30 7.09 17.63
CA ILE A 53 -2.63 7.10 16.33
C ILE A 53 -2.73 8.50 15.75
N GLU A 54 -1.60 9.01 15.28
CA GLU A 54 -1.55 10.24 14.49
C GLU A 54 -2.34 10.04 13.20
N TRP A 55 -3.28 10.95 12.96
CA TRP A 55 -3.99 10.95 11.70
C TRP A 55 -3.12 11.61 10.63
N VAL A 56 -2.80 10.85 9.57
CA VAL A 56 -2.04 11.38 8.44
C VAL A 56 -3.02 12.06 7.49
N ASN A 57 -2.96 13.38 7.42
CA ASN A 57 -3.85 14.18 6.57
C ASN A 57 -3.50 14.01 5.08
N ASN A 58 -4.48 14.33 4.22
CA ASN A 58 -4.35 14.33 2.75
C ASN A 58 -4.01 12.97 2.11
N THR A 59 -4.07 11.89 2.89
CA THR A 59 -3.83 10.54 2.39
C THR A 59 -5.13 9.87 1.95
N HIS A 60 -5.06 9.14 0.83
CA HIS A 60 -6.19 8.43 0.26
C HIS A 60 -5.86 6.94 0.12
N PRO A 61 -6.69 6.01 0.63
CA PRO A 61 -6.47 4.59 0.42
C PRO A 61 -6.54 4.22 -1.06
N LEU A 62 -5.63 3.36 -1.52
CA LEU A 62 -5.55 2.92 -2.91
C LEU A 62 -6.90 2.41 -3.43
N ARG A 63 -7.59 1.60 -2.63
CA ARG A 63 -8.87 1.00 -3.01
C ARG A 63 -9.92 2.07 -3.27
N GLN A 64 -10.00 3.10 -2.43
CA GLN A 64 -10.94 4.21 -2.62
C GLN A 64 -10.63 5.01 -3.89
N VAL A 65 -9.34 5.29 -4.13
CA VAL A 65 -8.87 5.95 -5.35
C VAL A 65 -9.27 5.18 -6.60
N LEU A 66 -9.00 3.87 -6.63
CA LEU A 66 -9.32 3.02 -7.79
C LEU A 66 -10.82 2.87 -8.00
N ILE A 67 -11.60 2.66 -6.93
CA ILE A 67 -13.07 2.56 -7.03
C ILE A 67 -13.65 3.82 -7.64
N LYS A 68 -13.17 5.00 -7.25
CA LYS A 68 -13.63 6.27 -7.81
C LYS A 68 -13.40 6.33 -9.32
N ILE A 69 -12.18 6.03 -9.77
CA ILE A 69 -11.85 6.06 -11.21
C ILE A 69 -12.63 5.01 -12.01
N TYR A 70 -12.76 3.79 -11.48
CA TYR A 70 -13.54 2.74 -12.16
C TYR A 70 -15.03 3.10 -12.26
N LYS A 71 -15.61 3.77 -11.25
CA LYS A 71 -16.98 4.28 -11.30
C LYS A 71 -17.14 5.36 -12.36
N GLU A 72 -16.22 6.33 -12.41
CA GLU A 72 -16.22 7.40 -13.43
C GLU A 72 -16.16 6.85 -14.86
N LYS A 73 -15.50 5.71 -15.07
CA LYS A 73 -15.41 5.03 -16.36
C LYS A 73 -16.49 3.98 -16.64
N GLY A 74 -17.44 3.78 -15.72
CA GLY A 74 -18.47 2.74 -15.86
C GLY A 74 -17.94 1.29 -15.79
N MET A 75 -16.73 1.08 -15.26
CA MET A 75 -16.08 -0.23 -15.13
C MET A 75 -16.09 -0.77 -13.68
N TYR A 76 -16.98 -0.24 -12.84
CA TYR A 76 -17.05 -0.65 -11.45
C TYR A 76 -17.66 -2.05 -11.30
N THR A 77 -16.89 -2.96 -10.73
CA THR A 77 -17.31 -4.34 -10.42
C THR A 77 -17.69 -4.46 -8.96
N ARG A 78 -18.85 -5.07 -8.66
CA ARG A 78 -19.31 -5.30 -7.28
C ARG A 78 -18.57 -6.46 -6.62
N ALA A 79 -18.48 -6.44 -5.30
CA ALA A 79 -17.89 -7.53 -4.52
C ALA A 79 -18.54 -8.90 -4.81
N SER A 80 -19.85 -8.92 -5.06
CA SER A 80 -20.60 -10.14 -5.41
C SER A 80 -20.11 -10.80 -6.69
N GLU A 81 -19.64 -10.03 -7.66
CA GLU A 81 -19.13 -10.53 -8.93
C GLU A 81 -17.77 -11.21 -8.74
N PHE A 82 -17.06 -10.92 -7.66
CA PHE A 82 -15.80 -11.60 -7.32
C PHE A 82 -16.00 -12.93 -6.56
N LYS A 83 -17.21 -13.22 -6.06
CA LYS A 83 -17.49 -14.45 -5.28
C LYS A 83 -17.09 -15.75 -6.01
N PRO A 84 -17.38 -15.93 -7.31
CA PRO A 84 -16.98 -17.14 -8.02
C PRO A 84 -15.46 -17.35 -7.98
N PHE A 85 -14.68 -16.27 -8.10
CA PHE A 85 -13.21 -16.32 -8.14
C PHE A 85 -12.57 -16.66 -6.78
N LEU A 86 -13.32 -16.47 -5.69
CA LEU A 86 -12.88 -16.74 -4.32
C LEU A 86 -13.21 -18.17 -3.87
N SER A 87 -13.82 -19.00 -4.72
CA SER A 87 -14.14 -20.38 -4.36
C SER A 87 -12.84 -21.17 -4.10
N LYS A 88 -12.80 -21.88 -2.97
CA LYS A 88 -11.65 -22.74 -2.61
C LYS A 88 -11.55 -23.96 -3.53
N ASP A 89 -12.64 -24.34 -4.18
CA ASP A 89 -12.76 -25.54 -5.04
C ASP A 89 -12.16 -25.39 -6.44
N LEU A 90 -11.90 -24.15 -6.88
CA LEU A 90 -11.30 -23.88 -8.19
C LEU A 90 -9.86 -24.39 -8.29
N GLN A 91 -9.54 -25.06 -9.40
CA GLN A 91 -8.16 -25.44 -9.69
C GLN A 91 -7.30 -24.24 -10.05
N LYS A 92 -5.98 -24.38 -9.91
CA LYS A 92 -5.02 -23.28 -10.12
C LYS A 92 -5.08 -22.76 -11.56
N GLU A 93 -5.20 -23.66 -12.53
CA GLU A 93 -5.25 -23.38 -13.96
C GLU A 93 -6.52 -22.58 -14.32
N GLU A 94 -7.66 -22.97 -13.75
CA GLU A 94 -8.93 -22.27 -13.91
C GLU A 94 -8.88 -20.87 -13.29
N ARG A 95 -8.29 -20.74 -12.10
CA ARG A 95 -8.06 -19.43 -11.45
C ARG A 95 -7.18 -18.54 -12.32
N LEU A 96 -6.10 -19.08 -12.88
CA LEU A 96 -5.20 -18.35 -13.76
C LEU A 96 -5.91 -17.89 -15.04
N HIS A 97 -6.65 -18.80 -15.69
CA HIS A 97 -7.43 -18.50 -16.88
C HIS A 97 -8.46 -17.40 -16.62
N MET A 98 -9.22 -17.50 -15.52
CA MET A 98 -10.17 -16.48 -15.11
C MET A 98 -9.51 -15.14 -14.78
N PHE A 99 -8.36 -15.16 -14.11
CA PHE A 99 -7.61 -13.95 -13.81
C PHE A 99 -7.16 -13.24 -15.09
N GLN A 100 -6.57 -13.97 -16.03
CA GLN A 100 -6.02 -13.43 -17.27
C GLN A 100 -7.11 -12.99 -18.26
N ASN A 101 -8.17 -13.77 -18.43
CA ASN A 101 -9.15 -13.56 -19.50
C ASN A 101 -10.40 -12.81 -19.03
N THR A 102 -10.67 -12.73 -17.73
CA THR A 102 -11.86 -12.07 -17.19
C THR A 102 -11.52 -10.88 -16.30
N ILE A 103 -10.61 -11.04 -15.34
CA ILE A 103 -10.32 -9.98 -14.35
C ILE A 103 -9.42 -8.89 -14.92
N LEU A 104 -8.26 -9.25 -15.47
CA LEU A 104 -7.31 -8.26 -16.00
C LEU A 104 -7.92 -7.36 -17.09
N PRO A 105 -8.70 -7.86 -18.08
CA PRO A 105 -9.27 -7.01 -19.11
C PRO A 105 -10.34 -6.04 -18.59
N LYS A 106 -11.09 -6.43 -17.54
CA LYS A 106 -12.11 -5.58 -16.90
C LYS A 106 -11.50 -4.51 -15.98
N HIS A 107 -10.25 -4.68 -15.58
CA HIS A 107 -9.57 -3.82 -14.62
C HIS A 107 -8.24 -3.29 -15.17
N PRO A 108 -8.30 -2.45 -16.23
CA PRO A 108 -7.09 -1.83 -16.77
C PRO A 108 -6.42 -0.94 -15.73
N PRO A 109 -5.09 -0.76 -15.79
CA PRO A 109 -4.38 0.00 -14.78
C PRO A 109 -4.64 1.51 -14.95
N VAL A 110 -5.45 2.07 -14.05
CA VAL A 110 -5.92 3.47 -14.11
C VAL A 110 -5.26 4.42 -13.12
N PHE A 111 -4.32 3.93 -12.30
CA PHE A 111 -3.78 4.71 -11.18
C PHE A 111 -3.01 5.97 -11.64
N ARG A 112 -2.45 5.96 -12.85
CA ARG A 112 -1.84 7.13 -13.50
C ARG A 112 -2.75 8.33 -13.59
N GLU A 113 -4.03 8.08 -13.84
CA GLU A 113 -5.01 9.14 -14.00
C GLU A 113 -5.22 9.90 -12.70
N TRP A 114 -5.10 9.22 -11.55
CA TRP A 114 -5.16 9.90 -10.25
C TRP A 114 -3.97 10.85 -10.06
N PHE A 115 -2.74 10.40 -10.37
CA PHE A 115 -1.55 11.24 -10.28
C PHE A 115 -1.66 12.49 -11.17
N LEU A 116 -2.17 12.34 -12.40
CA LEU A 116 -2.35 13.48 -13.32
C LEU A 116 -3.45 14.44 -12.85
N LYS A 117 -4.53 13.92 -12.23
CA LYS A 117 -5.60 14.75 -11.67
C LYS A 117 -5.16 15.51 -10.42
N VAL A 118 -4.37 14.88 -9.56
CA VAL A 118 -3.92 15.47 -8.28
C VAL A 118 -2.74 16.41 -8.48
N PHE A 119 -1.82 16.07 -9.39
CA PHE A 119 -0.64 16.87 -9.71
C PHE A 119 -0.71 17.33 -11.17
N PRO A 120 -1.47 18.40 -11.49
CA PRO A 120 -1.62 18.87 -12.86
C PRO A 120 -0.36 19.58 -13.40
N ASP A 121 0.44 20.16 -12.50
CA ASP A 121 1.71 20.80 -12.85
C ASP A 121 2.79 19.74 -13.16
N PRO A 122 3.49 19.81 -14.32
CA PRO A 122 4.47 18.80 -14.71
C PRO A 122 5.62 18.59 -13.72
N THR A 123 6.11 19.65 -13.09
CA THR A 123 7.20 19.55 -12.11
C THR A 123 6.70 18.86 -10.86
N SER A 124 5.54 19.27 -10.35
CA SER A 124 4.90 18.69 -9.17
C SER A 124 4.55 17.21 -9.40
N TRP A 125 4.03 16.87 -10.59
CA TRP A 125 3.75 15.49 -10.99
C TRP A 125 5.02 14.64 -11.00
N TYR A 126 6.09 15.15 -11.60
CA TYR A 126 7.36 14.43 -11.68
C TYR A 126 7.94 14.16 -10.28
N GLN A 127 7.90 15.16 -9.40
CA GLN A 127 8.33 14.98 -8.00
C GLN A 127 7.44 13.99 -7.24
N ALA A 128 6.12 14.10 -7.38
CA ALA A 128 5.19 13.16 -6.75
C ALA A 128 5.41 11.72 -7.22
N ARG A 129 5.67 11.52 -8.51
CA ARG A 129 6.01 10.21 -9.08
C ARG A 129 7.33 9.67 -8.52
N LEU A 130 8.34 10.52 -8.37
CA LEU A 130 9.61 10.13 -7.75
C LEU A 130 9.41 9.70 -6.29
N ASN A 131 8.67 10.49 -5.51
CA ASN A 131 8.34 10.18 -4.12
C ASN A 131 7.60 8.87 -4.01
N TYR A 132 6.55 8.68 -4.80
CA TYR A 132 5.81 7.42 -4.92
C TYR A 132 6.74 6.23 -5.13
N CYS A 133 7.62 6.27 -6.15
CA CYS A 133 8.53 5.16 -6.44
C CYS A 133 9.49 4.90 -5.26
N ARG A 134 10.06 5.97 -4.68
CA ARG A 134 11.04 5.89 -3.60
C ARG A 134 10.44 5.35 -2.32
N THR A 135 9.36 5.94 -1.82
CA THR A 135 8.72 5.52 -0.57
C THR A 135 8.13 4.12 -0.69
N THR A 136 7.55 3.78 -1.84
CA THR A 136 7.02 2.43 -2.11
C THR A 136 8.15 1.41 -2.13
N ALA A 137 9.25 1.68 -2.83
CA ALA A 137 10.39 0.77 -2.90
C ALA A 137 11.02 0.52 -1.52
N VAL A 138 11.28 1.59 -0.76
CA VAL A 138 11.88 1.47 0.58
C VAL A 138 10.97 0.66 1.51
N MET A 139 9.68 1.00 1.57
CA MET A 139 8.74 0.29 2.43
C MET A 139 8.48 -1.15 1.97
N SER A 140 8.56 -1.44 0.68
CA SER A 140 8.48 -2.81 0.14
C SER A 140 9.65 -3.67 0.59
N MET A 141 10.88 -3.14 0.54
CA MET A 141 12.07 -3.87 1.01
C MET A 141 12.05 -4.07 2.51
N VAL A 142 11.66 -3.05 3.27
CA VAL A 142 11.48 -3.17 4.73
C VAL A 142 10.39 -4.16 5.08
N GLY A 143 9.25 -4.09 4.38
CA GLY A 143 8.14 -5.01 4.55
C GLY A 143 8.54 -6.45 4.25
N TYR A 144 9.30 -6.68 3.19
CA TYR A 144 9.83 -8.01 2.86
C TYR A 144 10.73 -8.57 3.96
N ILE A 145 11.70 -7.78 4.45
CA ILE A 145 12.62 -8.21 5.51
C ILE A 145 11.86 -8.52 6.82
N LEU A 146 10.83 -7.74 7.13
CA LEU A 146 10.01 -7.93 8.34
C LEU A 146 8.92 -9.00 8.18
N GLY A 147 8.69 -9.50 6.96
CA GLY A 147 7.57 -10.40 6.68
C GLY A 147 6.20 -9.72 6.88
N LEU A 148 6.06 -8.48 6.42
CA LEU A 148 4.83 -7.69 6.52
C LEU A 148 3.78 -8.17 5.50
N GLY A 149 2.68 -8.73 6.00
CA GLY A 149 1.53 -9.16 5.20
C GLY A 149 0.34 -8.21 5.27
N ASP A 150 -0.83 -8.65 4.79
CA ASP A 150 -2.10 -7.91 4.81
C ASP A 150 -2.01 -6.51 4.15
N ARG A 151 -1.30 -6.44 3.03
CA ARG A 151 -1.11 -5.19 2.26
C ARG A 151 -2.27 -4.95 1.29
N HIS A 152 -3.50 -5.04 1.79
CA HIS A 152 -4.70 -4.82 1.00
C HIS A 152 -4.90 -3.34 0.65
N GLY A 153 -5.83 -3.03 -0.27
CA GLY A 153 -5.94 -1.69 -0.86
C GLY A 153 -6.41 -0.58 0.09
N GLU A 154 -6.87 -0.92 1.30
CA GLU A 154 -7.18 0.06 2.34
C GLU A 154 -5.99 0.36 3.27
N ASN A 155 -4.99 -0.54 3.34
CA ASN A 155 -3.81 -0.42 4.23
C ASN A 155 -2.64 0.30 3.57
N ILE A 156 -2.81 0.69 2.30
CA ILE A 156 -1.82 1.46 1.57
C ILE A 156 -2.47 2.75 1.10
N LEU A 157 -1.95 3.85 1.63
CA LEU A 157 -2.45 5.19 1.42
C LEU A 157 -1.46 5.99 0.58
N PHE A 158 -1.98 6.97 -0.16
CA PHE A 158 -1.17 7.91 -0.93
C PHE A 158 -1.46 9.34 -0.54
N ASP A 159 -0.40 10.09 -0.24
CA ASP A 159 -0.49 11.52 0.08
C ASP A 159 -0.72 12.33 -1.21
N SER A 160 -1.85 13.02 -1.26
CA SER A 160 -2.25 13.87 -2.39
C SER A 160 -1.48 15.19 -2.48
N THR A 161 -0.65 15.53 -1.50
CA THR A 161 0.17 16.75 -1.51
C THR A 161 1.55 16.53 -2.12
N ASN A 162 2.11 15.33 -2.00
CA ASN A 162 3.50 15.07 -2.39
C ASN A 162 3.75 13.70 -3.03
N GLY A 163 2.75 12.82 -3.14
CA GLY A 163 2.85 11.51 -3.78
C GLY A 163 3.43 10.39 -2.92
N ASP A 164 3.69 10.62 -1.64
CA ASP A 164 4.23 9.59 -0.74
C ASP A 164 3.28 8.40 -0.58
N CYS A 165 3.87 7.21 -0.54
CA CYS A 165 3.19 5.99 -0.12
C CYS A 165 3.30 5.82 1.40
N VAL A 166 2.18 5.61 2.07
CA VAL A 166 2.08 5.43 3.52
C VAL A 166 1.41 4.10 3.81
N HIS A 167 2.10 3.22 4.51
CA HIS A 167 1.55 1.94 4.95
C HIS A 167 0.96 2.12 6.35
N VAL A 168 -0.21 1.56 6.59
CA VAL A 168 -0.89 1.56 7.90
C VAL A 168 -1.31 0.14 8.27
N ASP A 169 -1.71 -0.04 9.53
CA ASP A 169 -2.13 -1.32 10.14
C ASP A 169 -1.04 -2.39 10.04
N PHE A 170 -0.28 -2.62 11.12
CA PHE A 170 0.87 -3.52 11.12
C PHE A 170 0.63 -4.79 11.93
N ASN A 171 -0.60 -5.29 11.95
CA ASN A 171 -0.97 -6.48 12.70
C ASN A 171 -0.41 -7.80 12.14
N CYS A 172 -0.08 -7.83 10.84
CA CYS A 172 0.45 -9.01 10.14
C CYS A 172 1.97 -8.88 9.89
N LEU A 173 2.78 -9.27 10.88
CA LEU A 173 4.26 -9.23 10.82
C LEU A 173 4.85 -10.64 10.90
N PHE A 174 6.13 -10.77 10.54
CA PHE A 174 6.92 -12.00 10.63
C PHE A 174 6.30 -13.20 9.91
N ASN A 175 5.90 -12.99 8.65
CA ASN A 175 5.36 -14.02 7.74
C ASN A 175 4.05 -14.64 8.24
N LYS A 176 3.33 -13.98 9.15
CA LYS A 176 2.00 -14.43 9.59
C LYS A 176 1.02 -14.58 8.40
N GLY A 177 1.20 -13.80 7.34
CA GLY A 177 0.41 -13.91 6.10
C GLY A 177 0.53 -15.26 5.39
N GLU A 178 1.64 -15.98 5.56
CA GLU A 178 1.85 -17.33 5.00
C GLU A 178 1.01 -18.39 5.73
N THR A 179 0.60 -18.10 6.96
CA THR A 179 -0.21 -19.00 7.80
C THR A 179 -1.71 -18.78 7.68
N PHE A 180 -2.15 -17.85 6.83
CA PHE A 180 -3.56 -17.60 6.58
C PHE A 180 -4.22 -18.75 5.82
N ASP A 181 -5.55 -18.86 5.96
CA ASP A 181 -6.41 -19.76 5.17
C ASP A 181 -6.14 -19.69 3.65
N CYS A 182 -5.85 -18.49 3.17
CA CYS A 182 -5.32 -18.24 1.84
C CYS A 182 -3.93 -17.62 2.02
N PRO A 183 -2.85 -18.40 1.83
CA PRO A 183 -1.51 -17.93 2.14
C PRO A 183 -1.07 -16.82 1.20
N GLU A 184 -0.49 -15.76 1.77
CA GLU A 184 0.10 -14.67 0.99
C GLU A 184 1.49 -15.09 0.48
N LEU A 185 1.54 -15.58 -0.77
CA LEU A 185 2.79 -16.04 -1.40
C LEU A 185 3.63 -14.91 -2.04
N VAL A 186 3.06 -13.71 -2.15
CA VAL A 186 3.72 -12.57 -2.80
C VAL A 186 4.44 -11.74 -1.73
N PRO A 187 5.76 -11.49 -1.86
CA PRO A 187 6.57 -10.89 -0.80
C PRO A 187 6.20 -9.43 -0.47
N PHE A 188 5.71 -8.68 -1.45
CA PHE A 188 5.18 -7.33 -1.27
C PHE A 188 4.30 -6.97 -2.47
N ARG A 189 3.42 -5.99 -2.28
CA ARG A 189 2.43 -5.64 -3.30
C ARG A 189 3.04 -4.81 -4.43
N LEU A 190 3.41 -5.46 -5.52
CA LEU A 190 3.74 -4.83 -6.79
C LEU A 190 2.94 -5.49 -7.91
N ASN A 191 1.85 -4.85 -8.34
CA ASN A 191 1.02 -5.36 -9.45
C ASN A 191 1.01 -4.39 -10.63
N THR A 192 0.37 -4.77 -11.74
CA THR A 192 0.31 -3.97 -12.97
C THR A 192 -0.26 -2.56 -12.77
N THR A 193 -1.16 -2.37 -11.80
CA THR A 193 -1.67 -1.04 -11.44
C THR A 193 -0.58 -0.17 -10.83
N TRP A 194 0.29 -0.76 -10.00
CA TRP A 194 1.42 -0.07 -9.39
C TRP A 194 2.48 0.30 -10.41
N SER A 195 2.82 -0.62 -11.33
CA SER A 195 3.92 -0.45 -12.29
C SER A 195 3.66 0.65 -13.32
N THR A 196 2.40 1.03 -13.58
CA THR A 196 2.09 2.12 -14.53
C THR A 196 2.64 3.49 -14.17
N GLN A 197 3.00 3.74 -12.90
CA GLN A 197 3.66 4.98 -12.51
C GLN A 197 5.18 4.96 -12.69
N TRP A 198 5.77 3.79 -12.96
CA TRP A 198 7.23 3.63 -12.99
C TRP A 198 7.82 3.88 -14.38
N VAL A 199 6.96 3.92 -15.41
CA VAL A 199 7.33 4.04 -16.82
C VAL A 199 6.68 5.32 -17.40
N PRO A 200 7.38 6.06 -18.29
CA PRO A 200 6.85 7.25 -18.97
C PRO A 200 5.51 7.03 -19.69
#